data_AF-A0A8J3WUM8-F1
#
_entry.id   AF-A0A8J3WUM8-F1
#
_cell.length_a   1.000
_cell.length_b   1.000
_cell.length_c   1.000
_cell.angle_alpha   90.00
_cell.angle_beta   90.00
_cell.angle_gamma   90.00
#
_symmetry.space_group_name_H-M   'P 1'
#
loop_
_entity.id
_entity.type
_entity.pdbx_description
1 polymer ?
#
loop_
_entity_poly.entity_id
_entity_poly.type
_entity_poly.pdbx_seq_one_letter_code
_entity_poly.pdbx_strand_id
1 'polypeptide(L)'
;MSTTTRTYTHPDVLTIGIRDGWADPETDPTRIDWAPRQTAASIPFTVVDGRPVNPYAPTGIRFGRNELGHWGEQLCADAIVTATDEHGRRWLVMVEREDGHGWALPGGCVDPGEDLAEAAVRELAEETGLHLGDNTHWQPLPARYVPDPRASDEAWMVTVPAQCDLGSVCRGNLPAVVGADDAARAAWVRADDYATLAAGLKAVYGGTIFAAHTDLLRDVLDQPRPEVIVISFGYGHGIPPVADLSLDVRDSLRNPHHDPAMRQHTGLDEVVREHVMTTSGATDTVRFLTLIALGLLPQTSTGRPVRIAIGCVGGRHRSVALAEALASALDDLDISAATEHRDIAKPVLPKGVHR
;
A
#
# COMPACT_ATOMS: atom_id res chain seq x y z
N MET A 1 -7.21 37.41 -18.65
CA MET A 1 -5.84 37.41 -19.21
C MET A 1 -5.84 36.44 -20.37
N SER A 2 -5.43 36.88 -21.55
CA SER A 2 -5.44 36.06 -22.78
C SER A 2 -4.54 34.84 -22.57
N THR A 3 -5.12 33.66 -22.33
CA THR A 3 -4.40 32.39 -22.28
C THR A 3 -3.90 32.09 -23.67
N THR A 4 -2.64 32.41 -23.95
CA THR A 4 -1.99 32.10 -25.22
C THR A 4 -1.94 30.58 -25.38
N THR A 5 -2.76 30.09 -26.30
CA THR A 5 -2.89 28.69 -26.72
C THR A 5 -1.58 28.20 -27.35
N ARG A 6 -0.65 27.66 -26.55
CA ARG A 6 0.65 27.18 -27.05
C ARG A 6 0.50 25.79 -27.69
N THR A 7 1.13 25.61 -28.85
CA THR A 7 1.31 24.30 -29.50
C THR A 7 2.75 23.87 -29.32
N TYR A 8 3.01 22.70 -28.74
CA TYR A 8 4.37 22.23 -28.50
C TYR A 8 4.47 20.71 -28.32
N THR A 9 5.49 20.11 -28.92
CA THR A 9 5.97 18.75 -28.63
C THR A 9 7.48 18.78 -28.72
N HIS A 10 8.17 18.28 -27.70
CA HIS A 10 9.62 18.28 -27.61
C HIS A 10 10.22 17.50 -28.80
N PRO A 11 11.30 18.00 -29.44
CA PRO A 11 11.90 17.32 -30.59
C PRO A 11 12.32 15.87 -30.31
N ASP A 12 12.74 15.56 -29.09
CA ASP A 12 13.15 14.20 -28.73
C ASP A 12 11.96 13.23 -28.74
N VAL A 13 10.75 13.68 -28.35
CA VAL A 13 9.52 12.89 -28.51
C VAL A 13 9.28 12.53 -29.98
N LEU A 14 9.55 13.47 -30.88
CA LEU A 14 9.36 13.30 -32.33
C LEU A 14 10.49 12.55 -33.03
N THR A 15 11.60 12.27 -32.34
CA THR A 15 12.80 11.69 -32.95
C THR A 15 13.27 10.47 -32.18
N ILE A 16 13.96 10.68 -31.07
CA ILE A 16 14.51 9.64 -30.20
C ILE A 16 13.39 8.73 -29.70
N GLY A 17 12.26 9.29 -29.27
CA GLY A 17 11.14 8.50 -28.74
C GLY A 17 10.46 7.60 -29.73
N ILE A 18 10.27 8.07 -30.96
CA ILE A 18 9.71 7.23 -32.02
C ILE A 18 10.72 6.15 -32.43
N ARG A 19 12.01 6.50 -32.52
CA ARG A 19 13.09 5.56 -32.88
C ARG A 19 13.24 4.45 -31.85
N ASP A 20 13.21 4.80 -30.57
CA ASP A 20 13.48 3.91 -29.45
C ASP A 20 12.19 3.24 -28.91
N GLY A 21 11.03 3.61 -29.47
CA GLY A 21 9.75 2.94 -29.25
C GLY A 21 8.94 3.42 -28.05
N TRP A 22 9.39 4.45 -27.33
CA TRP A 22 8.68 4.99 -26.15
C TRP A 22 7.67 6.10 -26.49
N ALA A 23 7.63 6.60 -27.73
CA ALA A 23 6.66 7.61 -28.16
C ALA A 23 5.76 7.14 -29.30
N ASP A 24 4.50 7.59 -29.31
CA ASP A 24 3.57 7.32 -30.40
C ASP A 24 4.14 7.86 -31.74
N PRO A 25 4.19 7.04 -32.80
CA PRO A 25 4.68 7.47 -34.11
C PRO A 25 3.71 8.41 -34.85
N GLU A 26 2.41 8.32 -34.54
CA GLU A 26 1.42 9.25 -35.07
C GLU A 26 1.60 10.62 -34.39
N THR A 27 1.69 11.67 -35.20
CA THR A 27 1.97 13.04 -34.74
C THR A 27 0.73 13.93 -34.78
N ASP A 28 -0.36 13.48 -35.40
CA ASP A 28 -1.64 14.17 -35.39
C ASP A 28 -2.68 13.35 -34.61
N PRO A 29 -3.10 13.81 -33.42
CA PRO A 29 -4.03 13.06 -32.57
C PRO A 29 -5.40 12.87 -33.22
N THR A 30 -5.75 13.68 -34.22
CA THR A 30 -7.04 13.57 -34.94
C THR A 30 -7.13 12.33 -35.82
N ARG A 31 -6.00 11.65 -36.05
CA ARG A 31 -5.91 10.41 -36.84
C ARG A 31 -5.95 9.14 -35.99
N ILE A 32 -5.95 9.27 -34.66
CA ILE A 32 -5.97 8.15 -33.72
C ILE A 32 -7.40 7.61 -33.59
N ASP A 33 -7.53 6.28 -33.64
CA ASP A 33 -8.77 5.62 -33.19
C ASP A 33 -8.82 5.66 -31.66
N TRP A 34 -9.63 6.58 -31.15
CA TRP A 34 -9.71 6.85 -29.72
C TRP A 34 -10.54 5.83 -28.95
N ALA A 35 -11.44 5.08 -29.58
CA ALA A 35 -12.36 4.20 -28.86
C ALA A 35 -11.64 3.10 -28.06
N PRO A 36 -10.60 2.42 -28.59
CA PRO A 36 -9.79 1.49 -27.80
C PRO A 36 -9.05 2.17 -26.65
N ARG A 37 -8.46 3.35 -26.87
CA ARG A 37 -7.73 4.09 -25.83
C ARG A 37 -8.64 4.57 -24.70
N GLN A 38 -9.84 5.05 -25.02
CA GLN A 38 -10.84 5.43 -24.02
C GLN A 38 -11.37 4.22 -23.23
N THR A 39 -11.47 3.04 -23.87
CA THR A 39 -11.90 1.80 -23.21
C THR A 39 -10.85 1.28 -22.23
N ALA A 40 -9.57 1.42 -22.57
CA ALA A 40 -8.45 1.00 -21.73
C ALA A 40 -8.05 2.03 -20.67
N ALA A 41 -8.55 3.27 -20.76
CA ALA A 41 -8.13 4.36 -19.89
C ALA A 41 -8.46 4.11 -18.43
N SER A 42 -7.48 4.35 -17.57
CA SER A 42 -7.65 4.27 -16.11
C SER A 42 -8.49 5.44 -15.58
N ILE A 43 -8.36 6.62 -16.21
CA ILE A 43 -9.21 7.78 -15.93
C ILE A 43 -10.04 8.12 -17.18
N PRO A 44 -11.39 8.12 -17.09
CA PRO A 44 -12.24 8.50 -18.21
C PRO A 44 -11.91 9.90 -18.74
N PHE A 45 -11.77 10.01 -20.07
CA PHE A 45 -11.51 11.29 -20.74
C PHE A 45 -12.38 11.45 -21.99
N THR A 46 -12.49 12.70 -22.45
CA THR A 46 -13.32 13.05 -23.61
C THR A 46 -12.45 13.34 -24.82
N VAL A 47 -13.04 13.19 -26.01
CA VAL A 47 -12.43 13.54 -27.29
C VAL A 47 -13.29 14.59 -27.97
N VAL A 48 -12.70 15.71 -28.34
CA VAL A 48 -13.39 16.84 -29.00
C VAL A 48 -12.65 17.15 -30.29
N ASP A 49 -13.36 17.16 -31.42
CA ASP A 49 -12.78 17.37 -32.76
C ASP A 49 -11.60 16.42 -33.08
N GLY A 50 -11.72 15.16 -32.64
CA GLY A 50 -10.68 14.14 -32.80
C GLY A 50 -9.48 14.29 -31.86
N ARG A 51 -9.52 15.21 -30.89
CA ARG A 51 -8.41 15.48 -29.97
C ARG A 51 -8.76 15.04 -28.55
N PRO A 52 -7.85 14.37 -27.83
CA PRO A 52 -8.09 14.00 -26.45
C PRO A 52 -8.08 15.27 -25.59
N VAL A 53 -8.91 15.30 -24.55
CA VAL A 53 -8.96 16.41 -23.60
C VAL A 53 -8.49 15.89 -22.26
N ASN A 54 -7.39 16.47 -21.76
CA ASN A 54 -6.88 16.23 -20.43
C ASN A 54 -8.02 16.37 -19.40
N PRO A 55 -8.29 15.33 -18.58
CA PRO A 55 -9.41 15.33 -17.65
C PRO A 55 -9.22 16.29 -16.45
N TYR A 56 -8.04 16.91 -16.34
CA TYR A 56 -7.69 17.86 -15.29
C TYR A 56 -7.64 19.32 -15.79
N ALA A 57 -7.02 20.20 -15.00
CA ALA A 57 -6.89 21.62 -15.34
C ALA A 57 -6.00 21.84 -16.58
N PRO A 58 -6.31 22.85 -17.41
CA PRO A 58 -5.47 23.21 -18.56
C PRO A 58 -4.02 23.48 -18.16
N THR A 59 -3.07 22.96 -18.92
CA THR A 59 -1.63 23.03 -18.60
C THR A 59 -0.96 24.27 -19.19
N GLY A 60 -1.64 24.98 -20.09
CA GLY A 60 -1.08 26.09 -20.88
C GLY A 60 -0.42 25.66 -22.19
N ILE A 61 -0.31 24.35 -22.44
CA ILE A 61 0.06 23.77 -23.74
C ILE A 61 -1.16 23.07 -24.30
N ARG A 62 -1.90 23.76 -25.16
CA ARG A 62 -3.19 23.30 -25.66
C ARG A 62 -3.07 22.20 -26.71
N PHE A 63 -2.03 22.25 -27.54
CA PHE A 63 -1.85 21.31 -28.65
C PHE A 63 -0.45 20.70 -28.62
N GLY A 64 -0.34 19.42 -28.99
CA GLY A 64 0.89 18.65 -28.87
C GLY A 64 1.02 17.94 -27.52
N ARG A 65 2.04 17.11 -27.38
CA ARG A 65 2.27 16.26 -26.19
C ARG A 65 3.15 16.91 -25.12
N ASN A 66 3.61 18.13 -25.35
CA ASN A 66 4.70 18.75 -24.59
C ASN A 66 5.92 17.82 -24.53
N GLU A 67 6.21 17.17 -23.40
CA GLU A 67 7.38 16.30 -23.24
C GLU A 67 7.01 14.81 -23.14
N LEU A 68 5.72 14.46 -23.20
CA LEU A 68 5.25 13.08 -23.09
C LEU A 68 5.27 12.32 -24.42
N GLY A 69 5.50 11.00 -24.34
CA GLY A 69 5.60 10.12 -25.50
C GLY A 69 4.27 9.79 -26.14
N HIS A 70 3.25 9.54 -25.32
CA HIS A 70 1.94 9.07 -25.76
C HIS A 70 0.91 10.20 -25.84
N TRP A 71 -0.03 10.08 -26.78
CA TRP A 71 -1.24 10.90 -26.79
C TRP A 71 -2.27 10.37 -25.80
N GLY A 72 -2.96 11.29 -25.12
CA GLY A 72 -3.93 10.96 -24.09
C GLY A 72 -3.25 10.51 -22.80
N GLU A 73 -3.71 9.39 -22.25
CA GLU A 73 -3.17 8.83 -21.01
C GLU A 73 -1.84 8.11 -21.25
N GLN A 74 -0.81 8.53 -20.52
CA GLN A 74 0.41 7.76 -20.29
C GLN A 74 0.32 7.13 -18.90
N LEU A 75 0.26 5.80 -18.85
CA LEU A 75 0.01 5.04 -17.63
C LEU A 75 1.33 4.64 -16.95
N CYS A 76 1.40 4.91 -15.66
CA CYS A 76 2.51 4.59 -14.76
C CYS A 76 2.03 3.76 -13.58
N ALA A 77 2.98 3.15 -12.86
CA ALA A 77 2.72 2.46 -11.61
C ALA A 77 3.76 2.87 -10.57
N ASP A 78 3.31 3.20 -9.36
CA ASP A 78 4.17 3.58 -8.23
C ASP A 78 4.11 2.50 -7.14
N ALA A 79 5.27 2.04 -6.67
CA ALA A 79 5.37 1.14 -5.54
C ALA A 79 5.42 1.89 -4.20
N ILE A 80 4.45 1.61 -3.34
CA ILE A 80 4.40 2.12 -1.97
C ILE A 80 4.76 0.98 -1.03
N VAL A 81 6.03 0.93 -0.60
CA VAL A 81 6.51 -0.11 0.32
C VAL A 81 6.74 0.47 1.71
N THR A 82 5.94 0.04 2.67
CA THR A 82 6.05 0.46 4.07
C THR A 82 6.52 -0.66 5.00
N ALA A 83 7.12 -0.28 6.11
CA ALA A 83 7.41 -1.18 7.22
C ALA A 83 7.28 -0.42 8.54
N THR A 84 6.93 -1.14 9.62
CA THR A 84 6.85 -0.58 10.97
C THR A 84 7.96 -1.16 11.82
N ASP A 85 8.76 -0.31 12.48
CA ASP A 85 9.85 -0.79 13.31
C ASP A 85 9.42 -1.21 14.73
N GLU A 86 10.35 -1.73 15.53
CA GLU A 86 10.12 -2.17 16.90
C GLU A 86 9.64 -1.05 17.85
N HIS A 87 9.81 0.22 17.45
CA HIS A 87 9.32 1.40 18.15
C HIS A 87 8.02 1.94 17.55
N GLY A 88 7.49 1.27 16.52
CA GLY A 88 6.25 1.60 15.84
C GLY A 88 6.36 2.77 14.88
N ARG A 89 7.58 3.16 14.53
CA ARG A 89 7.81 4.18 13.53
C ARG A 89 7.60 3.54 12.16
N ARG A 90 6.84 4.20 11.30
CA ARG A 90 6.67 3.75 9.91
C ARG A 90 7.83 4.26 9.07
N TRP A 91 8.29 3.41 8.18
CA TRP A 91 9.30 3.67 7.18
C TRP A 91 8.70 3.45 5.80
N LEU A 92 9.10 4.26 4.83
CA LEU A 92 8.69 4.20 3.44
C LEU A 92 9.94 4.16 2.56
N VAL A 93 9.94 3.32 1.53
CA VAL A 93 10.97 3.35 0.48
C VAL A 93 10.73 4.56 -0.41
N MET A 94 11.77 5.38 -0.59
CA MET A 94 11.77 6.54 -1.47
C MET A 94 13.03 6.55 -2.33
N VAL A 95 12.93 7.12 -3.52
CA VAL A 95 14.03 7.34 -4.45
C VAL A 95 14.29 8.82 -4.66
N GLU A 96 15.54 9.20 -4.94
CA GLU A 96 15.92 10.55 -5.39
C GLU A 96 16.13 10.54 -6.90
N ARG A 97 15.31 11.27 -7.64
CA ARG A 97 15.34 11.28 -9.11
C ARG A 97 16.61 11.94 -9.65
N GLU A 98 17.22 11.39 -10.70
CA GLU A 98 18.40 11.98 -11.35
C GLU A 98 18.11 13.32 -12.07
N ASP A 99 16.86 13.53 -12.50
CA ASP A 99 16.42 14.76 -13.16
C ASP A 99 16.28 15.98 -12.23
N GLY A 100 16.48 15.78 -10.93
CA GLY A 100 16.46 16.85 -9.94
C GLY A 100 15.06 17.30 -9.50
N HIS A 101 14.00 16.59 -9.87
CA HIS A 101 12.64 16.89 -9.41
C HIS A 101 12.36 16.48 -7.95
N GLY A 102 13.35 15.91 -7.27
CA GLY A 102 13.32 15.60 -5.85
C GLY A 102 13.08 14.12 -5.57
N TRP A 103 12.54 13.84 -4.39
CA TRP A 103 12.32 12.50 -3.89
C TRP A 103 10.92 11.98 -4.24
N ALA A 104 10.83 10.82 -4.86
CA ALA A 104 9.60 10.20 -5.34
C ALA A 104 9.40 8.80 -4.73
N LEU A 105 8.22 8.25 -4.99
CA LEU A 105 8.01 6.80 -4.87
C LEU A 105 8.73 6.14 -6.04
N PRO A 106 9.27 4.93 -5.88
CA PRO A 106 9.81 4.19 -7.01
C PRO A 106 8.69 3.83 -7.98
N GLY A 107 8.82 4.16 -9.25
CA GLY A 107 7.74 4.05 -10.20
C GLY A 107 8.06 4.57 -11.60
N GLY A 108 7.44 3.94 -12.59
CA GLY A 108 7.70 4.23 -13.99
C GLY A 108 6.54 3.83 -14.89
N CYS A 109 6.79 3.78 -16.20
CA CYS A 109 5.74 3.52 -17.19
C CYS A 109 5.34 2.04 -17.18
N VAL A 110 4.04 1.79 -17.38
CA VAL A 110 3.53 0.43 -17.52
C VAL A 110 3.77 -0.04 -18.95
N ASP A 111 4.39 -1.21 -19.10
CA ASP A 111 4.67 -1.77 -20.41
C ASP A 111 3.38 -2.27 -21.11
N PRO A 112 3.35 -2.31 -22.45
CA PRO A 112 2.19 -2.81 -23.18
C PRO A 112 1.77 -4.23 -22.77
N GLY A 113 0.62 -4.34 -22.10
CA GLY A 113 0.05 -5.62 -21.66
C GLY A 113 0.56 -6.12 -20.31
N GLU A 114 1.38 -5.34 -19.61
CA GLU A 114 1.86 -5.61 -18.26
C GLU A 114 0.72 -5.42 -17.22
N ASP A 115 0.70 -6.26 -16.18
CA ASP A 115 -0.19 -6.04 -15.04
C ASP A 115 0.29 -4.85 -14.18
N LEU A 116 -0.63 -4.07 -13.64
CA LEU A 116 -0.31 -2.82 -12.94
C LEU A 116 0.47 -3.05 -11.64
N ALA A 117 0.17 -4.13 -10.92
CA ALA A 117 0.92 -4.47 -9.71
C ALA A 117 2.29 -5.06 -10.07
N GLU A 118 2.37 -5.84 -11.14
CA GLU A 118 3.66 -6.34 -11.67
C GLU A 118 4.57 -5.19 -12.11
N ALA A 119 4.02 -4.15 -12.76
CA ALA A 119 4.74 -2.95 -13.14
C ALA A 119 5.32 -2.23 -11.90
N ALA A 120 4.52 -1.99 -10.86
CA ALA A 120 5.02 -1.38 -9.62
C ALA A 120 6.13 -2.24 -8.97
N VAL A 121 6.00 -3.57 -8.98
CA VAL A 121 7.02 -4.48 -8.46
C VAL A 121 8.31 -4.42 -9.28
N ARG A 122 8.20 -4.37 -10.62
CA ARG A 122 9.35 -4.22 -11.52
C ARG A 122 10.07 -2.90 -11.25
N GLU A 123 9.36 -1.79 -11.23
CA GLU A 123 9.93 -0.45 -11.01
C GLU A 123 10.60 -0.33 -9.63
N LEU A 124 9.99 -0.90 -8.58
CA LEU A 124 10.64 -1.01 -7.27
C LEU A 124 12.00 -1.72 -7.37
N ALA A 125 12.06 -2.83 -8.09
CA ALA A 125 13.27 -3.62 -8.22
C ALA A 125 14.33 -2.91 -9.06
N GLU A 126 13.93 -2.28 -10.16
CA GLU A 126 14.82 -1.56 -11.09
C GLU A 126 15.45 -0.33 -10.43
N GLU A 127 14.66 0.49 -9.73
CA GLU A 127 15.14 1.74 -9.13
C GLU A 127 15.83 1.58 -7.77
N THR A 128 15.49 0.51 -7.03
CA THR A 128 15.92 0.35 -5.62
C THR A 128 16.72 -0.92 -5.34
N GLY A 129 16.73 -1.88 -6.28
CA GLY A 129 17.29 -3.22 -6.08
C GLY A 129 16.50 -4.09 -5.08
N LEU A 130 15.32 -3.65 -4.63
CA LEU A 130 14.52 -4.35 -3.64
C LEU A 130 13.63 -5.42 -4.29
N HIS A 131 13.92 -6.68 -3.98
CA HIS A 131 13.08 -7.81 -4.37
C HIS A 131 12.30 -8.33 -3.16
N LEU A 132 10.98 -8.24 -3.24
CA LEU A 132 10.06 -8.85 -2.28
C LEU A 132 9.65 -10.24 -2.79
N GLY A 133 9.44 -11.20 -1.89
CA GLY A 133 9.14 -12.58 -2.30
C GLY A 133 7.73 -12.76 -2.88
N ASP A 134 7.50 -13.82 -3.65
CA ASP A 134 6.25 -14.09 -4.38
C ASP A 134 4.97 -14.13 -3.52
N ASN A 135 5.09 -14.38 -2.21
CA ASN A 135 3.96 -14.39 -1.28
C ASN A 135 3.66 -13.01 -0.68
N THR A 136 4.32 -11.96 -1.15
CA THR A 136 4.09 -10.59 -0.69
C THR A 136 2.74 -10.11 -1.19
N HIS A 137 1.91 -9.63 -0.27
CA HIS A 137 0.62 -9.07 -0.65
C HIS A 137 0.79 -7.64 -1.16
N TRP A 138 0.31 -7.42 -2.38
CA TRP A 138 0.23 -6.12 -3.02
C TRP A 138 -1.23 -5.72 -3.18
N GLN A 139 -1.57 -4.53 -2.71
CA GLN A 139 -2.90 -3.96 -2.83
C GLN A 139 -2.85 -2.83 -3.86
N PRO A 140 -3.52 -2.97 -5.02
CA PRO A 140 -3.65 -1.86 -5.96
C PRO A 140 -4.54 -0.77 -5.34
N LEU A 141 -4.13 0.48 -5.54
CA LEU A 141 -4.89 1.66 -5.17
C LEU A 141 -5.60 2.24 -6.41
N PRO A 142 -6.65 3.05 -6.24
CA PRO A 142 -7.32 3.69 -7.37
C PRO A 142 -6.36 4.53 -8.22
N ALA A 143 -6.61 4.54 -9.53
CA ALA A 143 -5.88 5.37 -10.48
C ALA A 143 -5.96 6.86 -10.12
N ARG A 144 -4.87 7.59 -10.35
CA ARG A 144 -4.75 9.02 -10.01
C ARG A 144 -4.11 9.79 -11.14
N TYR A 145 -4.67 10.97 -11.40
CA TYR A 145 -4.04 11.94 -12.27
C TYR A 145 -2.76 12.46 -11.62
N VAL A 146 -1.67 12.50 -12.39
CA VAL A 146 -0.38 13.02 -11.93
C VAL A 146 -0.24 14.44 -12.49
N PRO A 147 -0.16 15.49 -11.65
CA PRO A 147 0.04 16.87 -12.10
C PRO A 147 1.49 17.11 -12.52
N ASP A 148 1.92 16.38 -13.56
CA ASP A 148 3.28 16.39 -14.08
C ASP A 148 3.53 17.62 -14.97
N PRO A 149 4.63 18.37 -14.78
CA PRO A 149 4.96 19.54 -15.60
C PRO A 149 5.20 19.22 -17.09
N ARG A 150 5.50 17.96 -17.43
CA ARG A 150 5.69 17.48 -18.80
C ARG A 150 4.38 17.30 -19.56
N ALA A 151 3.23 17.35 -18.88
CA ALA A 151 1.92 17.17 -19.48
C ALA A 151 1.50 18.34 -20.38
N SER A 152 0.49 18.07 -21.20
CA SER A 152 -0.22 18.99 -22.09
C SER A 152 -1.74 18.79 -21.95
N ASP A 153 -2.53 19.59 -22.64
CA ASP A 153 -3.98 19.36 -22.71
C ASP A 153 -4.33 18.11 -23.56
N GLU A 154 -3.39 17.55 -24.33
CA GLU A 154 -3.60 16.40 -25.22
C GLU A 154 -2.79 15.15 -24.82
N ALA A 155 -1.97 15.24 -23.78
CA ALA A 155 -1.18 14.14 -23.23
C ALA A 155 -0.90 14.38 -21.75
N TRP A 156 -1.16 13.38 -20.90
CA TRP A 156 -1.03 13.50 -19.44
C TRP A 156 -0.59 12.18 -18.80
N MET A 157 -0.13 12.27 -17.57
CA MET A 157 0.28 11.11 -16.79
C MET A 157 -0.81 10.68 -15.82
N VAL A 158 -1.00 9.36 -15.72
CA VAL A 158 -1.83 8.70 -14.72
C VAL A 158 -0.98 7.64 -14.05
N THR A 159 -1.11 7.52 -12.74
CA THR A 159 -0.48 6.43 -11.99
C THR A 159 -1.54 5.53 -11.36
N VAL A 160 -1.27 4.22 -11.33
CA VAL A 160 -1.99 3.25 -10.51
C VAL A 160 -1.02 2.73 -9.46
N PRO A 161 -1.04 3.28 -8.23
CA PRO A 161 -0.09 2.87 -7.21
C PRO A 161 -0.43 1.46 -6.70
N ALA A 162 0.59 0.70 -6.31
CA ALA A 162 0.44 -0.55 -5.59
C ALA A 162 1.12 -0.46 -4.23
N GLN A 163 0.40 -0.84 -3.18
CA GLN A 163 0.87 -0.78 -1.80
C GLN A 163 1.25 -2.16 -1.27
N CYS A 164 2.38 -2.21 -0.56
CA CYS A 164 2.81 -3.35 0.22
C CYS A 164 3.25 -2.90 1.62
N ASP A 165 2.65 -3.49 2.66
CA ASP A 165 3.13 -3.34 4.03
C ASP A 165 3.88 -4.60 4.48
N LEU A 166 5.16 -4.45 4.81
CA LEU A 166 6.01 -5.51 5.35
C LEU A 166 5.69 -5.83 6.81
N GLY A 167 4.82 -5.05 7.46
CA GLY A 167 4.43 -5.21 8.85
C GLY A 167 5.56 -4.84 9.81
N SER A 168 5.67 -5.56 10.93
CA SER A 168 6.68 -5.29 11.95
C SER A 168 8.05 -5.87 11.56
N VAL A 169 9.02 -4.99 11.28
CA VAL A 169 10.40 -5.35 10.92
C VAL A 169 11.39 -4.56 11.77
N CYS A 170 12.30 -5.24 12.48
CA CYS A 170 13.33 -4.54 13.26
C CYS A 170 14.11 -3.56 12.37
N ARG A 171 14.40 -2.35 12.85
CA ARG A 171 15.01 -1.28 12.03
C ARG A 171 16.32 -1.68 11.35
N GLY A 172 17.14 -2.48 12.04
CA GLY A 172 18.41 -3.00 11.52
C GLY A 172 18.27 -4.11 10.47
N ASN A 173 17.07 -4.67 10.31
CA ASN A 173 16.74 -5.75 9.39
C ASN A 173 15.86 -5.29 8.22
N LEU A 174 15.62 -3.98 8.07
CA LEU A 174 14.96 -3.47 6.86
C LEU A 174 15.78 -3.88 5.62
N PRO A 175 15.14 -4.41 4.57
CA PRO A 175 15.83 -4.78 3.34
C PRO A 175 16.68 -3.64 2.80
N ALA A 176 17.88 -3.95 2.30
CA ALA A 176 18.73 -2.95 1.69
C ALA A 176 18.08 -2.39 0.41
N VAL A 177 18.26 -1.09 0.19
CA VAL A 177 17.84 -0.39 -1.02
C VAL A 177 19.02 0.46 -1.51
N VAL A 178 19.22 0.51 -2.82
CA VAL A 178 20.28 1.28 -3.48
C VAL A 178 19.69 1.88 -4.75
N GLY A 179 19.94 3.17 -4.99
CA GLY A 179 19.48 3.83 -6.21
C GLY A 179 20.12 3.20 -7.44
N ALA A 180 19.30 2.94 -8.45
CA ALA A 180 19.68 2.41 -9.75
C ALA A 180 18.74 2.98 -10.83
N ASP A 181 19.06 2.69 -12.08
CA ASP A 181 18.39 3.26 -13.25
C ASP A 181 18.34 4.80 -13.21
N ASP A 182 17.15 5.42 -13.12
CA ASP A 182 16.96 6.87 -13.04
C ASP A 182 16.86 7.42 -11.60
N ALA A 183 17.13 6.56 -10.60
CA ALA A 183 17.24 6.92 -9.20
C ALA A 183 18.71 7.11 -8.75
N ALA A 184 19.08 8.36 -8.47
CA ALA A 184 20.39 8.72 -7.93
C ALA A 184 20.65 8.08 -6.55
N ARG A 185 19.60 7.91 -5.74
CA ARG A 185 19.62 7.27 -4.42
C ARG A 185 18.30 6.56 -4.17
N ALA A 186 18.34 5.54 -3.31
CA ALA A 186 17.15 4.95 -2.69
C ALA A 186 17.36 4.83 -1.19
N ALA A 187 16.31 5.03 -0.39
CA ALA A 187 16.39 4.97 1.06
C ALA A 187 15.06 4.58 1.72
N TRP A 188 15.16 3.90 2.86
CA TRP A 188 14.08 3.85 3.85
C TRP A 188 14.04 5.15 4.64
N VAL A 189 12.96 5.90 4.51
CA VAL A 189 12.77 7.19 5.16
C VAL A 189 11.62 7.11 6.16
N ARG A 190 11.78 7.75 7.32
CA ARG A 190 10.74 7.78 8.35
C ARG A 190 9.50 8.51 7.82
N ALA A 191 8.35 7.85 7.88
CA ALA A 191 7.10 8.28 7.26
C ALA A 191 5.90 7.99 8.18
N ASP A 192 5.96 8.50 9.41
CA ASP A 192 4.84 8.37 10.36
C ASP A 192 3.57 9.06 9.83
N ASP A 193 3.78 10.19 9.20
CA ASP A 193 2.82 10.98 8.44
C ASP A 193 3.61 11.69 7.32
N TYR A 194 2.91 12.39 6.43
CA TYR A 194 3.52 13.16 5.34
C TYR A 194 4.52 14.20 5.87
N ALA A 195 4.19 14.88 6.98
CA ALA A 195 5.03 15.94 7.54
C ALA A 195 6.38 15.41 8.03
N THR A 196 6.37 14.23 8.67
CA THR A 196 7.55 13.53 9.15
C THR A 196 8.42 13.07 7.99
N LEU A 197 7.82 12.54 6.92
CA LEU A 197 8.54 12.17 5.69
C LEU A 197 9.25 13.39 5.08
N ALA A 198 8.52 14.47 4.84
CA ALA A 198 9.06 15.69 4.25
C ALA A 198 10.18 16.30 5.10
N ALA A 199 10.01 16.35 6.43
CA ALA A 199 11.02 16.86 7.35
C ALA A 199 12.26 15.97 7.37
N GLY A 200 12.09 14.65 7.35
CA GLY A 200 13.19 13.68 7.30
C GLY A 200 14.02 13.79 6.03
N LEU A 201 13.36 13.85 4.87
CA LEU A 201 14.02 14.04 3.57
C LEU A 201 14.85 15.33 3.53
N LYS A 202 14.26 16.44 3.99
CA LYS A 202 14.94 17.73 4.04
C LYS A 202 16.12 17.72 5.01
N ALA A 203 15.96 17.15 6.19
CA ALA A 203 17.00 17.18 7.23
C ALA A 203 18.19 16.26 6.91
N VAL A 204 17.93 15.07 6.33
CA VAL A 204 18.97 14.06 6.08
C VAL A 204 19.61 14.24 4.71
N TYR A 205 18.82 14.56 3.69
CA TYR A 205 19.27 14.59 2.29
C TYR A 205 19.28 15.99 1.67
N GLY A 206 18.74 17.01 2.36
CA GLY A 206 18.51 18.32 1.76
C GLY A 206 17.44 18.30 0.67
N GLY A 207 16.69 17.21 0.54
CA GLY A 207 15.74 16.96 -0.55
C GLY A 207 14.33 17.46 -0.26
N THR A 208 13.54 17.54 -1.32
CA THR A 208 12.09 17.82 -1.27
C THR A 208 11.34 16.69 -1.95
N ILE A 209 10.11 16.44 -1.52
CA ILE A 209 9.22 15.48 -2.19
C ILE A 209 8.87 16.01 -3.59
N PHE A 210 8.84 15.10 -4.57
CA PHE A 210 8.38 15.37 -5.91
C PHE A 210 6.93 15.87 -5.86
N ALA A 211 6.68 17.06 -6.40
CA ALA A 211 5.42 17.77 -6.21
C ALA A 211 4.20 16.92 -6.60
N ALA A 212 4.31 16.13 -7.66
CA ALA A 212 3.22 15.29 -8.15
C ALA A 212 2.84 14.14 -7.20
N HIS A 213 3.71 13.75 -6.28
CA HIS A 213 3.42 12.72 -5.27
C HIS A 213 2.86 13.30 -3.96
N THR A 214 2.74 14.62 -3.84
CA THR A 214 2.32 15.26 -2.58
C THR A 214 0.97 14.72 -2.09
N ASP A 215 -0.06 14.78 -2.94
CA ASP A 215 -1.42 14.40 -2.55
C ASP A 215 -1.54 12.87 -2.38
N LEU A 216 -0.88 12.10 -3.24
CA LEU A 216 -0.80 10.64 -3.11
C LEU A 216 -0.19 10.23 -1.76
N LEU A 217 0.96 10.80 -1.40
CA LEU A 217 1.64 10.48 -0.15
C LEU A 217 0.83 10.91 1.08
N ARG A 218 0.12 12.04 1.02
CA ARG A 218 -0.80 12.45 2.09
C ARG A 218 -1.93 11.45 2.26
N ASP A 219 -2.59 11.09 1.16
CA ASP A 219 -3.71 10.14 1.19
C ASP A 219 -3.29 8.76 1.70
N VAL A 220 -2.03 8.38 1.55
CA VAL A 220 -1.50 7.09 2.02
C VAL A 220 -0.99 7.17 3.46
N LEU A 221 -0.26 8.24 3.81
CA LEU A 221 0.45 8.35 5.09
C LEU A 221 -0.38 9.00 6.19
N ASP A 222 -1.22 9.97 5.86
CA ASP A 222 -2.02 10.75 6.82
C ASP A 222 -3.33 10.03 7.19
N GLN A 223 -3.53 8.78 6.73
CA GLN A 223 -4.67 7.98 7.18
C GLN A 223 -4.54 7.66 8.68
N PRO A 224 -5.65 7.74 9.44
CA PRO A 224 -5.64 7.36 10.85
C PRO A 224 -5.17 5.91 10.99
N ARG A 225 -4.15 5.70 11.83
CA ARG A 225 -3.69 4.36 12.17
C ARG A 225 -4.60 3.78 13.25
N PRO A 226 -4.81 2.45 13.25
CA PRO A 226 -5.43 1.82 14.39
C PRO A 226 -4.59 2.12 15.63
N GLU A 227 -5.26 2.45 16.71
CA GLU A 227 -4.65 2.61 18.03
C GLU A 227 -4.28 1.25 18.63
N VAL A 228 -5.00 0.20 18.24
CA VAL A 228 -4.77 -1.18 18.68
C VAL A 228 -4.71 -2.14 17.49
N ILE A 229 -3.72 -3.02 17.45
CA ILE A 229 -3.66 -4.15 16.51
C ILE A 229 -3.80 -5.45 17.30
N VAL A 230 -4.81 -6.24 16.94
CA VAL A 230 -5.08 -7.54 17.57
C VAL A 230 -4.64 -8.67 16.64
N ILE A 231 -3.60 -9.39 17.02
CA ILE A 231 -2.96 -10.41 16.17
C ILE A 231 -3.41 -11.80 16.62
N SER A 232 -4.09 -12.55 15.77
CA SER A 232 -4.37 -13.96 16.05
C SER A 232 -3.30 -14.86 15.44
N PHE A 233 -2.84 -15.86 16.20
CA PHE A 233 -1.81 -16.80 15.71
C PHE A 233 -1.96 -18.23 16.26
N GLY A 234 -1.21 -19.15 15.64
CA GLY A 234 -1.13 -20.56 16.02
C GLY A 234 0.25 -20.95 16.54
N TYR A 235 0.33 -21.45 17.78
CA TYR A 235 1.57 -22.00 18.36
C TYR A 235 2.13 -23.21 17.58
N GLY A 236 1.27 -23.92 16.85
CA GLY A 236 1.69 -25.01 15.97
C GLY A 236 2.40 -24.55 14.69
N HIS A 237 2.40 -23.25 14.38
CA HIS A 237 3.02 -22.68 13.18
C HIS A 237 4.25 -21.81 13.47
N GLY A 238 4.62 -21.63 14.74
CA GLY A 238 5.79 -20.86 15.15
C GLY A 238 5.63 -20.19 16.51
N ILE A 239 6.66 -19.44 16.92
CA ILE A 239 6.64 -18.64 18.15
C ILE A 239 5.61 -17.50 18.08
N PRO A 240 5.16 -16.94 19.23
CA PRO A 240 4.29 -15.77 19.24
C PRO A 240 4.88 -14.59 18.45
N PRO A 241 4.04 -13.81 17.74
CA PRO A 241 4.49 -12.56 17.12
C PRO A 241 4.88 -11.54 18.20
N VAL A 242 5.69 -10.55 17.83
CA VAL A 242 6.04 -9.44 18.72
C VAL A 242 4.80 -8.62 19.03
N ALA A 243 4.49 -8.46 20.31
CA ALA A 243 3.32 -7.76 20.83
C ALA A 243 3.59 -7.21 22.24
N ASP A 244 2.85 -6.17 22.64
CA ASP A 244 2.89 -5.61 24.00
C ASP A 244 2.29 -6.58 25.03
N LEU A 245 1.28 -7.34 24.60
CA LEU A 245 0.65 -8.41 25.37
C LEU A 245 0.48 -9.64 24.49
N SER A 246 0.80 -10.82 25.03
CA SER A 246 0.49 -12.11 24.41
C SER A 246 -0.38 -12.95 25.34
N LEU A 247 -1.53 -13.42 24.86
CA LEU A 247 -2.44 -14.29 25.59
C LEU A 247 -2.53 -15.67 24.92
N ASP A 248 -2.25 -16.72 25.70
CA ASP A 248 -2.44 -18.10 25.27
C ASP A 248 -3.85 -18.60 25.65
N VAL A 249 -4.64 -18.98 24.65
CA VAL A 249 -6.03 -19.45 24.83
C VAL A 249 -6.22 -20.92 24.46
N ARG A 250 -5.15 -21.71 24.43
CA ARG A 250 -5.20 -23.15 24.09
C ARG A 250 -6.05 -23.97 25.04
N ASP A 251 -6.10 -23.62 26.32
CA ASP A 251 -6.82 -24.41 27.33
C ASP A 251 -8.05 -23.68 27.90
N SER A 252 -8.21 -22.37 27.61
CA SER A 252 -9.26 -21.54 28.21
C SER A 252 -10.55 -21.46 27.39
N LEU A 253 -10.53 -21.87 26.12
CA LEU A 253 -11.69 -21.75 25.21
C LEU A 253 -12.07 -23.11 24.59
N ARG A 254 -13.39 -23.34 24.42
CA ARG A 254 -13.93 -24.53 23.74
C ARG A 254 -13.27 -24.69 22.38
N ASN A 255 -12.88 -25.92 22.04
CA ASN A 255 -12.12 -26.22 20.84
C ASN A 255 -13.06 -26.70 19.70
N PRO A 256 -13.31 -25.88 18.66
CA PRO A 256 -14.21 -26.25 17.56
C PRO A 256 -13.67 -27.40 16.70
N HIS A 257 -12.37 -27.69 16.78
CA HIS A 257 -11.70 -28.69 15.95
C HIS A 257 -12.21 -30.14 16.17
N HIS A 258 -12.88 -30.42 17.28
CA HIS A 258 -13.46 -31.74 17.55
C HIS A 258 -14.77 -31.99 16.78
N ASP A 259 -15.45 -30.93 16.35
CA ASP A 259 -16.63 -31.04 15.51
C ASP A 259 -16.21 -31.08 14.02
N PRO A 260 -16.49 -32.17 13.29
CA PRO A 260 -16.18 -32.27 11.87
C PRO A 260 -16.78 -31.14 11.03
N ALA A 261 -17.95 -30.62 11.42
CA ALA A 261 -18.60 -29.51 10.72
C ALA A 261 -17.79 -28.22 10.89
N MET A 262 -17.35 -27.89 12.10
CA MET A 262 -16.59 -26.66 12.37
C MET A 262 -15.11 -26.73 12.02
N ARG A 263 -14.52 -27.93 11.91
CA ARG A 263 -13.08 -28.12 11.69
C ARG A 263 -12.53 -27.36 10.47
N GLN A 264 -13.33 -27.23 9.42
CA GLN A 264 -12.92 -26.56 8.18
C GLN A 264 -13.28 -25.07 8.13
N HIS A 265 -14.00 -24.55 9.12
CA HIS A 265 -14.28 -23.13 9.25
C HIS A 265 -13.14 -22.37 9.95
N THR A 266 -13.35 -21.10 10.19
CA THR A 266 -12.46 -20.17 10.86
C THR A 266 -13.21 -19.41 11.94
N GLY A 267 -12.50 -18.69 12.80
CA GLY A 267 -13.14 -17.80 13.79
C GLY A 267 -13.89 -16.62 13.18
N LEU A 268 -13.80 -16.40 11.86
CA LEU A 268 -14.63 -15.43 11.12
C LEU A 268 -16.03 -15.99 10.83
N ASP A 269 -16.20 -17.30 10.86
CA ASP A 269 -17.49 -17.94 10.65
C ASP A 269 -18.34 -17.87 11.92
N GLU A 270 -19.59 -17.41 11.79
CA GLU A 270 -20.52 -17.21 12.91
C GLU A 270 -20.63 -18.44 13.82
N VAL A 271 -20.77 -19.63 13.24
CA VAL A 271 -20.90 -20.89 13.98
C VAL A 271 -19.69 -21.17 14.89
N VAL A 272 -18.49 -20.82 14.44
CA VAL A 272 -17.26 -20.98 15.22
C VAL A 272 -17.18 -19.90 16.29
N ARG A 273 -17.49 -18.65 15.93
CA ARG A 273 -17.47 -17.51 16.85
C ARG A 273 -18.42 -17.74 18.02
N GLU A 274 -19.67 -18.11 17.76
CA GLU A 274 -20.65 -18.44 18.81
C GLU A 274 -20.16 -19.61 19.69
N HIS A 275 -19.65 -20.68 19.07
CA HIS A 275 -19.15 -21.83 19.82
C HIS A 275 -18.00 -21.46 20.76
N VAL A 276 -17.08 -20.60 20.32
CA VAL A 276 -15.96 -20.13 21.13
C VAL A 276 -16.44 -19.16 22.21
N MET A 277 -17.24 -18.16 21.84
CA MET A 277 -17.66 -17.08 22.73
C MET A 277 -18.69 -17.50 23.80
N THR A 278 -19.38 -18.63 23.61
CA THR A 278 -20.22 -19.27 24.64
C THR A 278 -19.41 -20.06 25.68
N THR A 279 -18.07 -20.07 25.59
CA THR A 279 -17.23 -20.60 26.67
C THR A 279 -17.34 -19.72 27.92
N SER A 280 -17.53 -20.33 29.09
CA SER A 280 -17.54 -19.61 30.35
C SER A 280 -16.25 -18.80 30.53
N GLY A 281 -16.38 -17.48 30.76
CA GLY A 281 -15.24 -16.57 30.91
C GLY A 281 -14.67 -16.00 29.61
N ALA A 282 -15.17 -16.39 28.42
CA ALA A 282 -14.71 -15.80 27.16
C ALA A 282 -15.02 -14.29 27.08
N THR A 283 -16.26 -13.90 27.38
CA THR A 283 -16.67 -12.48 27.43
C THR A 283 -15.91 -11.68 28.49
N ASP A 284 -15.67 -12.27 29.67
CA ASP A 284 -14.86 -11.62 30.70
C ASP A 284 -13.42 -11.41 30.24
N THR A 285 -12.84 -12.39 29.52
CA THR A 285 -11.51 -12.29 28.93
C THR A 285 -11.42 -11.13 27.95
N VAL A 286 -12.41 -10.98 27.05
CA VAL A 286 -12.49 -9.83 26.14
C VAL A 286 -12.55 -8.52 26.93
N ARG A 287 -13.38 -8.43 27.97
CA ARG A 287 -13.48 -7.24 28.81
C ARG A 287 -12.14 -6.90 29.47
N PHE A 288 -11.42 -7.89 30.00
CA PHE A 288 -10.11 -7.66 30.63
C PHE A 288 -9.06 -7.22 29.61
N LEU A 289 -9.03 -7.84 28.43
CA LEU A 289 -8.13 -7.42 27.34
C LEU A 289 -8.42 -5.98 26.89
N THR A 290 -9.70 -5.61 26.81
CA THR A 290 -10.13 -4.24 26.50
C THR A 290 -9.56 -3.26 27.53
N LEU A 291 -9.73 -3.55 28.83
CA LEU A 291 -9.16 -2.71 29.90
C LEU A 291 -7.64 -2.61 29.86
N ILE A 292 -6.95 -3.70 29.52
CA ILE A 292 -5.48 -3.67 29.36
C ILE A 292 -5.09 -2.80 28.17
N ALA A 293 -5.77 -2.95 27.02
CA ALA A 293 -5.54 -2.11 25.84
C ALA A 293 -5.66 -0.62 26.21
N LEU A 294 -6.75 -0.23 26.88
CA LEU A 294 -6.97 1.13 27.39
C LEU A 294 -5.84 1.63 28.29
N GLY A 295 -5.28 0.76 29.14
CA GLY A 295 -4.16 1.11 30.02
C GLY A 295 -2.81 1.24 29.28
N LEU A 296 -2.68 0.62 28.11
CA LEU A 296 -1.47 0.68 27.28
C LEU A 296 -1.48 1.87 26.31
N LEU A 297 -2.66 2.32 25.84
CA LEU A 297 -2.79 3.44 24.90
C LEU A 297 -2.07 4.74 25.33
N PRO A 298 -2.13 5.18 26.60
CA PRO A 298 -1.39 6.38 27.02
C PRO A 298 0.14 6.23 26.93
N GLN A 299 0.64 5.00 26.89
CA GLN A 299 2.08 4.71 26.83
C GLN A 299 2.61 4.71 25.39
N THR A 300 1.74 4.64 24.38
CA THR A 300 2.11 4.71 22.97
C THR A 300 2.16 6.16 22.48
N SER A 301 2.95 6.99 23.14
CA SER A 301 3.18 8.40 22.77
C SER A 301 3.90 8.58 21.41
N THR A 302 4.26 7.48 20.75
CA THR A 302 5.00 7.45 19.48
C THR A 302 4.13 7.23 18.24
N GLY A 303 2.81 7.14 18.37
CA GLY A 303 1.92 6.78 17.25
C GLY A 303 2.02 5.30 16.85
N ARG A 304 2.68 4.49 17.69
CA ARG A 304 2.72 3.02 17.58
C ARG A 304 1.40 2.43 18.05
N PRO A 305 0.73 1.56 17.28
CA PRO A 305 -0.41 0.81 17.80
C PRO A 305 -0.03 -0.09 18.99
N VAL A 306 -0.90 -0.19 19.99
CA VAL A 306 -0.83 -1.25 21.01
C VAL A 306 -1.05 -2.59 20.32
N ARG A 307 -0.11 -3.52 20.42
CA ARG A 307 -0.20 -4.85 19.79
C ARG A 307 -0.59 -5.89 20.83
N ILE A 308 -1.72 -6.57 20.63
CA ILE A 308 -2.20 -7.66 21.49
C ILE A 308 -2.24 -8.94 20.66
N ALA A 309 -1.39 -9.91 20.98
CA ALA A 309 -1.36 -11.21 20.32
C ALA A 309 -2.19 -12.24 21.08
N ILE A 310 -3.04 -13.00 20.38
CA ILE A 310 -3.87 -14.06 20.93
C ILE A 310 -3.51 -15.37 20.23
N GLY A 311 -3.03 -16.34 20.99
CA GLY A 311 -2.51 -17.61 20.48
C GLY A 311 -3.43 -18.79 20.78
N CYS A 312 -3.75 -19.59 19.76
CA CYS A 312 -4.30 -20.94 19.96
C CYS A 312 -3.40 -21.97 19.29
N VAL A 313 -3.82 -23.24 19.18
CA VAL A 313 -2.97 -24.29 18.56
C VAL A 313 -2.74 -24.00 17.07
N GLY A 314 -3.82 -23.92 16.28
CA GLY A 314 -3.74 -23.78 14.82
C GLY A 314 -3.94 -22.37 14.28
N GLY A 315 -4.18 -21.38 15.14
CA GLY A 315 -4.33 -19.98 14.72
C GLY A 315 -5.55 -19.67 13.85
N ARG A 316 -6.54 -20.56 13.82
CA ARG A 316 -7.68 -20.49 12.87
C ARG A 316 -9.04 -20.26 13.50
N HIS A 317 -9.26 -20.73 14.74
CA HIS A 317 -10.58 -20.70 15.38
C HIS A 317 -10.61 -19.80 16.61
N ARG A 318 -10.12 -20.32 17.76
CA ARG A 318 -10.23 -19.67 19.08
C ARG A 318 -9.56 -18.32 19.14
N SER A 319 -8.33 -18.22 18.63
CA SER A 319 -7.60 -16.95 18.62
C SER A 319 -8.23 -15.93 17.68
N VAL A 320 -8.72 -16.35 16.51
CA VAL A 320 -9.43 -15.49 15.55
C VAL A 320 -10.72 -14.96 16.15
N ALA A 321 -11.57 -15.84 16.70
CA ALA A 321 -12.85 -15.46 17.30
C ALA A 321 -12.68 -14.46 18.46
N LEU A 322 -11.67 -14.65 19.32
CA LEU A 322 -11.39 -13.73 20.41
C LEU A 322 -10.78 -12.41 19.92
N ALA A 323 -9.98 -12.44 18.85
CA ALA A 323 -9.41 -11.24 18.24
C ALA A 323 -10.49 -10.33 17.66
N GLU A 324 -11.42 -10.90 16.89
CA GLU A 324 -12.58 -10.18 16.34
C GLU A 324 -13.48 -9.61 17.45
N ALA A 325 -13.73 -10.39 18.50
CA ALA A 325 -14.52 -9.93 19.64
C ALA A 325 -13.84 -8.77 20.40
N LEU A 326 -12.51 -8.79 20.52
CA LEU A 326 -11.76 -7.69 21.13
C LEU A 326 -11.76 -6.44 20.25
N ALA A 327 -11.57 -6.58 18.94
CA ALA A 327 -11.63 -5.45 18.01
C ALA A 327 -13.01 -4.78 18.04
N SER A 328 -14.09 -5.57 18.01
CA SER A 328 -15.46 -5.06 18.15
C SER A 328 -15.68 -4.34 19.49
N ALA A 329 -15.16 -4.86 20.59
CA ALA A 329 -15.31 -4.22 21.90
C ALA A 329 -14.52 -2.89 22.03
N LEU A 330 -13.44 -2.72 21.26
CA LEU A 330 -12.68 -1.47 21.17
C LEU A 330 -13.39 -0.46 20.27
N ASP A 331 -13.95 -0.91 19.15
CA ASP A 331 -14.76 -0.08 18.23
C ASP A 331 -15.99 0.51 18.93
N ASP A 332 -16.67 -0.28 19.78
CA ASP A 332 -17.78 0.19 20.64
C ASP A 332 -17.37 1.33 21.61
N LEU A 333 -16.07 1.55 21.82
CA LEU A 333 -15.49 2.60 22.65
C LEU A 333 -14.86 3.74 21.83
N ASP A 334 -15.11 3.79 20.52
CA ASP A 334 -14.51 4.72 19.55
C ASP A 334 -12.98 4.62 19.49
N ILE A 335 -12.41 3.44 19.79
CA ILE A 335 -10.98 3.18 19.70
C ILE A 335 -10.70 2.40 18.44
N SER A 336 -9.90 2.99 17.56
CA SER A 336 -9.60 2.36 16.27
C SER A 336 -8.79 1.08 16.49
N ALA A 337 -9.33 -0.05 16.07
CA ALA A 337 -8.68 -1.35 16.17
C ALA A 337 -8.63 -2.06 14.80
N ALA A 338 -7.54 -2.77 14.53
CA ALA A 338 -7.40 -3.64 13.36
C ALA A 338 -7.02 -5.06 13.77
N THR A 339 -7.46 -6.07 13.01
CA THR A 339 -7.13 -7.48 13.25
C THR A 339 -6.15 -8.02 12.21
N GLU A 340 -5.13 -8.75 12.67
CA GLU A 340 -4.14 -9.43 11.83
C GLU A 340 -4.21 -10.95 12.07
N HIS A 341 -4.58 -11.74 11.06
CA HIS A 341 -4.72 -13.19 11.21
C HIS A 341 -3.55 -13.97 10.60
N ARG A 342 -2.43 -14.02 11.31
CA ARG A 342 -1.14 -14.56 10.81
C ARG A 342 -1.22 -15.94 10.16
N ASP A 343 -1.99 -16.86 10.75
CA ASP A 343 -1.97 -18.28 10.38
C ASP A 343 -3.31 -18.79 9.82
N ILE A 344 -4.31 -17.92 9.60
CA ILE A 344 -5.69 -18.34 9.26
C ILE A 344 -5.78 -19.09 7.91
N ALA A 345 -4.91 -18.73 6.97
CA ALA A 345 -4.81 -19.33 5.64
C ALA A 345 -3.90 -20.57 5.59
N LYS A 346 -3.22 -20.93 6.69
CA LYS A 346 -2.34 -22.09 6.73
C LYS A 346 -3.14 -23.40 6.77
N PRO A 347 -2.56 -24.51 6.28
CA PRO A 347 -3.21 -25.81 6.34
C PRO A 347 -3.60 -26.22 7.76
N VAL A 348 -4.76 -26.86 7.90
CA VAL A 348 -5.24 -27.38 9.20
C VAL A 348 -4.25 -28.41 9.74
N LEU A 349 -3.75 -28.17 10.97
CA LEU A 349 -2.79 -29.06 11.61
C LEU A 349 -3.34 -30.49 11.83
N PRO A 350 -2.49 -31.53 11.77
CA PRO A 350 -2.89 -32.92 11.95
C PRO A 350 -3.62 -33.20 13.27
N LYS A 351 -4.44 -34.26 13.28
CA LYS A 351 -5.04 -34.79 14.52
C LYS A 351 -3.92 -35.19 15.50
N GLY A 352 -3.94 -34.66 16.72
CA GLY A 352 -2.95 -34.94 17.78
C GLY A 352 -2.09 -33.75 18.22
N VAL A 353 -2.04 -32.68 17.41
CA VAL A 353 -1.35 -31.41 17.78
C VAL A 353 -2.26 -30.52 18.63
N HIS A 354 -3.57 -30.66 18.48
CA HIS A 354 -4.61 -29.99 19.25
C HIS A 354 -4.87 -30.79 20.54
N ARG A 355 -3.97 -30.67 21.52
CA ARG A 355 -4.22 -31.15 22.88
C ARG A 355 -5.06 -30.15 23.66
#